data_AF-A0A927K5M5-F1
#
_entry.id   AF-A0A927K5M5-F1
#
_cell.length_a   1.000
_cell.length_b   1.000
_cell.length_c   1.000
_cell.angle_alpha   90.00
_cell.angle_beta   90.00
_cell.angle_gamma   90.00
#
_symmetry.space_group_name_H-M   'P 1'
#
loop_
_entity.id
_entity.type
_entity.pdbx_description
1 polymer ?
#
loop_
_entity_poly.entity_id
_entity_poly.type
_entity_poly.pdbx_seq_one_letter_code
_entity_poly.pdbx_strand_id
1 'polypeptide(L)'
;MDKQDDGRWQVTATEAEALQAVVDRVSSWQDGAEGGVVRDEFGSVAGEVGITVPDELAESLCADIEHRDERPDLSRYVTVA
;
A
#
# COMPACT_ATOMS: atom_id res chain seq x y z
N MET A 1 9.09 7.12 -5.89
CA MET A 1 8.50 5.95 -6.58
C MET A 1 8.37 6.22 -8.07
N ASP A 2 8.87 5.32 -8.92
CA ASP A 2 8.81 5.42 -10.39
C ASP A 2 8.26 4.14 -11.01
N LYS A 3 7.36 4.25 -12.00
CA LYS A 3 6.70 3.08 -12.58
C LYS A 3 7.56 2.45 -13.67
N GLN A 4 7.84 1.15 -13.53
CA GLN A 4 8.63 0.36 -14.47
C GLN A 4 7.76 -0.16 -15.63
N ASP A 5 8.40 -0.56 -16.73
CA ASP A 5 7.73 -1.11 -17.92
C ASP A 5 6.90 -2.38 -17.63
N ASP A 6 7.27 -3.13 -16.58
CA ASP A 6 6.53 -4.33 -16.16
C ASP A 6 5.28 -4.03 -15.31
N GLY A 7 5.01 -2.76 -15.01
CA GLY A 7 3.85 -2.31 -14.25
C GLY A 7 4.09 -2.14 -12.76
N ARG A 8 5.21 -2.64 -12.21
CA ARG A 8 5.60 -2.42 -10.81
C ARG A 8 6.25 -1.06 -10.58
N TRP A 9 6.17 -0.58 -9.34
CA TRP A 9 6.78 0.66 -8.89
C TRP A 9 8.15 0.41 -8.27
N GLN A 10 9.18 1.04 -8.82
CA GLN A 10 10.49 1.07 -8.19
C GLN A 10 10.44 1.97 -6.94
N VAL A 11 10.92 1.42 -5.83
CA VAL A 11 10.98 2.05 -4.51
C VAL A 11 12.34 1.77 -3.88
N THR A 12 12.78 2.62 -2.97
CA THR A 12 13.91 2.34 -2.08
C THR A 12 13.55 1.29 -1.03
N ALA A 13 14.55 0.68 -0.39
CA ALA A 13 14.32 -0.23 0.73
C ALA A 13 13.49 0.44 1.86
N THR A 14 13.80 1.71 2.16
CA THR A 14 13.07 2.50 3.17
C THR A 14 11.62 2.76 2.78
N GLU A 15 11.36 3.10 1.51
CA GLU A 15 9.98 3.26 1.01
C GLU A 15 9.22 1.93 1.07
N ALA A 16 9.86 0.80 0.76
CA ALA A 16 9.24 -0.52 0.85
C ALA A 16 8.89 -0.91 2.30
N GLU A 17 9.79 -0.66 3.26
CA GLU A 17 9.54 -0.90 4.69
C GLU A 17 8.41 -0.01 5.22
N ALA A 18 8.42 1.27 4.86
CA ALA A 18 7.36 2.19 5.24
C ALA A 18 6.01 1.78 4.63
N LEU A 19 5.98 1.45 3.34
CA LEU A 19 4.78 0.97 2.65
C LEU A 19 4.24 -0.31 3.30
N GLN A 20 5.12 -1.21 3.72
CA GLN A 20 4.73 -2.42 4.44
C GLN A 20 4.07 -2.08 5.78
N ALA A 21 4.63 -1.13 6.54
CA ALA A 21 4.04 -0.67 7.79
C ALA A 21 2.66 -0.02 7.59
N VAL A 22 2.45 0.73 6.49
CA VAL A 22 1.13 1.26 6.12
C VAL A 22 0.16 0.11 5.87
N VAL A 23 0.54 -0.84 5.02
CA VAL A 23 -0.31 -1.99 4.67
C VAL A 23 -0.66 -2.81 5.92
N ASP A 24 0.30 -3.10 6.80
CA ASP A 24 0.06 -3.84 8.03
C ASP A 24 -0.92 -3.11 8.97
N ARG A 25 -0.77 -1.78 9.11
CA ARG A 25 -1.65 -0.97 9.95
C ARG A 25 -3.07 -0.91 9.40
N VAL A 26 -3.22 -0.66 8.10
CA VAL A 26 -4.53 -0.57 7.44
C VAL A 26 -5.21 -1.95 7.42
N SER A 27 -4.46 -3.02 7.16
CA SER A 27 -4.98 -4.40 7.20
C SER A 27 -5.43 -4.80 8.60
N SER A 28 -4.77 -4.31 9.66
CA SER A 28 -5.19 -4.55 11.04
C SER A 28 -6.54 -3.88 11.40
N TRP A 29 -6.98 -2.87 10.65
CA TRP A 29 -8.27 -2.21 10.85
C TRP A 29 -9.40 -2.84 10.04
N GLN A 30 -9.10 -3.77 9.13
CA GLN A 30 -10.09 -4.48 8.33
C GLN A 30 -10.89 -5.54 9.10
N ASP A 31 -10.55 -5.83 10.36
CA ASP A 31 -11.43 -6.57 11.28
C ASP A 31 -12.62 -5.69 11.74
N GLY A 32 -13.37 -5.10 10.79
CA GLY A 32 -14.61 -4.37 11.05
C GLY A 32 -14.90 -3.09 10.26
N ALA A 33 -14.08 -2.68 9.29
CA ALA A 33 -14.30 -1.43 8.54
C ALA A 33 -15.13 -1.62 7.26
N GLU A 34 -16.11 -0.74 7.01
CA GLU A 34 -16.89 -0.69 5.76
C GLU A 34 -15.99 -0.23 4.58
N GLY A 35 -16.15 -0.89 3.43
CA GLY A 35 -15.37 -0.61 2.21
C GLY A 35 -15.45 0.86 1.79
N GLY A 36 -14.30 1.43 1.40
CA GLY A 36 -14.13 2.85 1.11
C GLY A 36 -13.40 3.67 2.18
N VAL A 37 -13.35 3.21 3.44
CA VAL A 37 -12.52 3.83 4.50
C VAL A 37 -11.02 3.55 4.27
N VAL A 38 -10.71 2.41 3.63
CA VAL A 38 -9.35 1.92 3.42
C VAL A 38 -8.47 2.93 2.69
N ARG A 39 -8.99 3.59 1.65
CA ARG A 39 -8.19 4.51 0.82
C ARG A 39 -7.81 5.80 1.56
N ASP A 40 -8.74 6.35 2.34
CA ASP A 40 -8.54 7.58 3.10
C ASP A 40 -7.55 7.34 4.25
N GLU A 41 -7.76 6.24 4.98
CA GLU A 41 -6.87 5.77 6.04
C GLU A 41 -5.46 5.44 5.51
N PHE A 42 -5.37 4.78 4.36
CA PHE A 42 -4.09 4.49 3.71
C PHE A 42 -3.33 5.77 3.37
N GLY A 43 -4.01 6.78 2.82
CA GLY A 43 -3.41 8.07 2.51
C GLY A 43 -2.92 8.80 3.75
N SER A 44 -3.73 8.80 4.81
CA SER A 44 -3.38 9.39 6.10
C SER A 44 -2.14 8.73 6.70
N VAL A 45 -2.13 7.40 6.80
CA VAL A 45 -1.02 6.63 7.38
C VAL A 45 0.26 6.75 6.54
N ALA A 46 0.15 6.77 5.20
CA ALA A 46 1.28 7.04 4.31
C ALA A 46 1.91 8.42 4.58
N GLY A 47 1.07 9.44 4.78
CA GLY A 47 1.50 10.77 5.18
C GLY A 47 2.17 10.80 6.57
N GLU A 48 1.62 10.08 7.55
CA GLU A 48 2.19 9.96 8.91
C GLU A 48 3.60 9.35 8.89
N VAL A 49 3.85 8.35 8.04
CA VAL A 49 5.16 7.70 7.91
C VAL A 49 6.09 8.39 6.91
N GLY A 50 5.64 9.48 6.28
CA GLY A 50 6.46 10.34 5.44
C GLY A 50 6.70 9.83 4.01
N ILE A 51 5.86 8.92 3.51
CA ILE A 51 5.93 8.46 2.11
C ILE A 51 4.78 9.03 1.28
N THR A 52 5.07 9.35 0.02
CA THR A 52 4.04 9.68 -0.97
C THR A 52 3.83 8.47 -1.86
N VAL A 53 2.65 7.84 -1.75
CA VAL A 53 2.27 6.70 -2.58
C VAL A 53 1.45 7.23 -3.76
N PRO A 54 1.83 6.92 -5.01
CA PRO A 54 1.04 7.26 -6.19
C PRO A 54 -0.39 6.69 -6.11
N ASP A 55 -1.38 7.44 -6.58
CA ASP A 55 -2.79 7.05 -6.49
C ASP A 55 -3.07 5.65 -7.04
N GLU A 56 -2.53 5.32 -8.22
CA GLU A 56 -2.73 4.01 -8.86
C GLU A 56 -2.18 2.85 -8.00
N LEU A 57 -1.04 3.05 -7.35
CA LEU A 57 -0.46 2.06 -6.43
C LEU A 57 -1.32 1.92 -5.17
N ALA A 58 -1.76 3.05 -4.62
CA ALA A 58 -2.63 3.05 -3.45
C ALA A 58 -3.98 2.37 -3.73
N GLU A 59 -4.60 2.64 -4.87
CA GLU A 59 -5.84 1.96 -5.31
C GLU A 59 -5.64 0.45 -5.44
N SER A 60 -4.55 0.02 -6.07
CA SER A 60 -4.25 -1.41 -6.24
C SER A 60 -4.05 -2.11 -4.90
N LEU A 61 -3.31 -1.49 -3.97
CA LEU A 61 -3.08 -2.04 -2.63
C LEU A 61 -4.37 -2.06 -1.80
N CYS A 62 -5.17 -0.99 -1.84
CA CYS A 62 -6.44 -0.93 -1.11
C CYS A 62 -7.42 -2.01 -1.61
N ALA A 63 -7.52 -2.20 -2.92
CA ALA A 63 -8.38 -3.23 -3.50
C ALA A 63 -7.96 -4.64 -3.04
N ASP A 64 -6.65 -4.93 -2.96
CA ASP A 64 -6.17 -6.23 -2.48
C ASP A 64 -6.41 -6.40 -0.96
N ILE A 65 -6.29 -5.33 -0.17
CA ILE A 65 -6.63 -5.31 1.27
C ILE A 65 -8.12 -5.57 1.49
N GLU A 66 -9.00 -4.97 0.68
CA GLU A 66 -10.46 -5.09 0.83
C GLU A 66 -11.01 -6.45 0.36
N HIS A 67 -10.32 -7.14 -0.55
CA HIS A 67 -10.81 -8.35 -1.19
C HIS A 67 -10.15 -9.66 -0.73
N ARG A 68 -9.07 -9.59 0.06
CA ARG A 68 -8.33 -10.78 0.49
C ARG A 68 -8.25 -10.89 2.01
N ASP A 69 -8.49 -12.10 2.53
CA ASP A 69 -8.17 -12.49 3.92
C ASP A 69 -6.64 -12.51 4.19
N GLU A 70 -5.82 -12.44 3.14
CA GLU A 70 -4.36 -12.51 3.22
C GLU A 70 -3.72 -11.12 2.99
N ARG A 71 -2.71 -10.82 3.81
CA ARG A 71 -1.89 -9.62 3.69
C ARG A 71 -1.33 -9.48 2.25
N PRO A 72 -1.42 -8.28 1.63
CA PRO A 72 -0.88 -8.06 0.29
C PRO A 72 0.61 -8.37 0.20
N ASP A 73 0.99 -9.13 -0.83
CA ASP A 73 2.39 -9.34 -1.18
C ASP A 73 2.90 -8.14 -2.00
N LEU A 74 3.68 -7.27 -1.37
CA LEU A 74 4.21 -6.05 -2.00
C LEU A 74 5.05 -6.35 -3.25
N SER A 75 5.64 -7.54 -3.38
CA SER A 75 6.46 -7.90 -4.54
C SER A 75 5.69 -7.93 -5.87
N ARG A 76 4.35 -8.02 -5.80
CA ARG A 76 3.45 -7.88 -6.95
C ARG A 76 3.32 -6.45 -7.46
N TYR A 77 3.59 -5.47 -6.60
CA TYR A 77 3.34 -4.05 -6.85
C TYR A 77 4.61 -3.23 -6.96
N VAL A 78 5.66 -3.61 -6.22
CA VAL A 78 6.88 -2.82 -6.12
C VAL A 78 8.14 -3.64 -6.35
N THR A 79 9.20 -2.98 -6.80
CA THR A 79 10.57 -3.51 -6.85
C THR A 79 11.48 -2.63 -6.00
N VAL A 80 12.35 -3.25 -5.22
CA VAL A 80 13.35 -2.52 -4.43
C VAL A 80 14.57 -2.25 -5.32
N ALA A 81 14.96 -0.97 -5.41
CA ALA A 81 16.14 -0.50 -6.13
C ALA A 81 17.45 -0.83 -5.41
#